data_AF-A0A918ABC7-F1
#
_entry.id   AF-A0A918ABC7-F1
#
_cell.length_a   1.000
_cell.length_b   1.000
_cell.length_c   1.000
_cell.angle_alpha   90.00
_cell.angle_beta   90.00
_cell.angle_gamma   90.00
#
_symmetry.space_group_name_H-M   'P 1'
#
loop_
_entity.id
_entity.type
_entity.pdbx_description
1 polymer ?
#
loop_
_entity_poly.entity_id
_entity_poly.type
_entity_poly.pdbx_seq_one_letter_code
_entity_poly.pdbx_strand_id
1 'polypeptide(L)'
;MLTSKVRHRLALKTSAVGMASTLVLLAGSAFALSAPASAAVAADKTMEVTYTCTGGAALTAGQVKATVSVQDSVEPGKRATVTWKFSALKAAKQLTTGQTTSSAGGDLTVSGGGTPTPLKGTGTGSVTTAVAQGGEFTPPNMTAVLTAPSAAGTVTLTPVTTATAAPLTIKVGEDTANCTYVSVAPTTGISVDVKVGGGTGSGTDIVDYECTGPGATGETQNVQIKVELTMPTSARANQQFEIGWKGTYVTGQELQAPTTGTLTPKIFAYTTMTGITGLTSATGEGTLGTITAGQTIPLPTTAVSLKSTATSTGTATVKPGKLNFGANTATGNQPMIECAVQNDTELKTYPLVVGTATSTPTSSNTPTGTPTGTPTPTKTKTEFVTETPTSEKTTERSSETPRKGADTGAGGDAGPDGRMFLLAGSVLIMGAGAGGLLLRRRSISKG
;
A
#
# COMPACT_ATOMS: atom_id res chain seq x y z
N MET A 1 -72.30 23.62 29.14
CA MET A 1 -72.49 23.45 30.60
C MET A 1 -71.20 22.92 31.20
N LEU A 2 -70.61 23.69 32.11
CA LEU A 2 -69.80 23.32 33.30
C LEU A 2 -68.85 22.10 33.17
N THR A 3 -67.54 22.26 32.98
CA THR A 3 -66.44 22.72 33.89
C THR A 3 -65.64 21.58 34.55
N SER A 4 -64.33 21.84 34.67
CA SER A 4 -63.51 21.57 35.87
C SER A 4 -63.00 20.13 36.04
N LYS A 5 -61.75 19.81 36.42
CA LYS A 5 -60.55 20.53 36.93
C LYS A 5 -59.39 19.49 36.90
N VAL A 6 -58.15 19.87 36.53
CA VAL A 6 -56.98 20.11 37.42
C VAL A 6 -56.51 18.86 38.19
N ARG A 7 -55.23 18.56 38.45
CA ARG A 7 -53.83 18.91 38.07
C ARG A 7 -52.97 18.00 38.98
N HIS A 8 -51.74 17.68 38.56
CA HIS A 8 -50.53 17.52 39.40
C HIS A 8 -50.51 16.39 40.46
N ARG A 9 -49.40 15.82 40.92
CA ARG A 9 -47.94 15.92 40.74
C ARG A 9 -47.33 14.77 41.55
N LEU A 10 -46.02 14.60 41.37
CA LEU A 10 -45.00 14.26 42.37
C LEU A 10 -44.57 12.79 42.53
N ALA A 11 -43.27 12.68 42.24
CA ALA A 11 -42.30 11.63 42.49
C ALA A 11 -42.10 11.28 43.97
N LEU A 12 -41.46 10.12 44.20
CA LEU A 12 -40.54 9.72 45.29
C LEU A 12 -40.47 8.18 45.23
N LYS A 13 -39.42 7.43 45.57
CA LYS A 13 -37.95 7.57 45.74
C LYS A 13 -37.49 6.13 46.07
N THR A 14 -36.18 5.91 46.03
CA THR A 14 -35.43 4.88 46.79
C THR A 14 -35.66 3.40 46.48
N SER A 15 -34.59 2.76 46.02
CA SER A 15 -34.27 1.39 46.44
C SER A 15 -32.77 1.30 46.65
N ALA A 16 -32.40 1.08 47.91
CA ALA A 16 -31.06 0.77 48.38
C ALA A 16 -31.14 -0.62 49.01
N VAL A 17 -30.50 -1.62 48.40
CA VAL A 17 -30.15 -2.94 48.93
C VAL A 17 -28.98 -3.38 48.04
N GLY A 18 -27.85 -3.89 48.49
CA GLY A 18 -27.43 -4.46 49.75
C GLY A 18 -26.17 -5.24 49.42
N MET A 19 -25.22 -5.25 50.34
CA MET A 19 -23.85 -5.72 50.18
C MET A 19 -23.74 -7.18 49.72
N ALA A 20 -22.80 -7.46 48.82
CA ALA A 20 -22.19 -8.78 48.69
C ALA A 20 -20.69 -8.58 48.45
N SER A 21 -19.95 -8.63 49.55
CA SER A 21 -18.50 -8.73 49.58
C SER A 21 -18.15 -10.22 49.51
N THR A 22 -17.44 -10.66 48.47
CA THR A 22 -16.63 -11.88 48.58
C THR A 22 -15.38 -11.75 47.73
N LEU A 23 -14.29 -11.66 48.48
CA LEU A 23 -12.89 -11.57 48.15
C LEU A 23 -12.44 -12.74 47.26
N VAL A 24 -11.90 -12.46 46.08
CA VAL A 24 -11.05 -13.41 45.34
C VAL A 24 -9.69 -12.74 45.13
N LEU A 25 -8.72 -13.24 45.89
CA LEU A 25 -7.29 -13.00 45.71
C LEU A 25 -6.85 -13.63 44.39
N LEU A 26 -6.56 -12.81 43.36
CA LEU A 26 -5.69 -13.22 42.26
C LEU A 26 -4.57 -12.20 42.10
N ALA A 27 -3.36 -12.66 42.38
CA ALA A 27 -2.12 -12.04 41.97
C ALA A 27 -2.11 -11.92 40.43
N GLY A 28 -2.20 -10.70 39.93
CA GLY A 28 -2.21 -10.38 38.50
C GLY A 28 -1.22 -9.27 38.22
N SER A 29 -0.11 -9.64 37.63
CA SER A 29 0.97 -8.81 37.11
C SER A 29 0.45 -7.56 36.39
N ALA A 30 1.14 -6.44 36.59
CA ALA A 30 0.93 -5.20 35.86
C ALA A 30 1.15 -5.40 34.34
N PHE A 31 0.11 -5.82 33.63
CA PHE A 31 0.01 -5.66 32.19
C PHE A 31 -0.59 -4.29 31.92
N ALA A 32 0.28 -3.33 31.60
CA ALA A 32 -0.14 -2.12 30.91
C ALA A 32 -0.74 -2.56 29.57
N LEU A 33 -2.08 -2.65 29.51
CA LEU A 33 -2.82 -2.73 28.26
C LEU A 33 -2.54 -1.44 27.49
N SER A 34 -1.53 -1.49 26.61
CA SER A 34 -1.35 -0.50 25.57
C SER A 34 -2.57 -0.60 24.65
N ALA A 35 -3.50 0.35 24.80
CA ALA A 35 -4.57 0.50 23.83
C ALA A 35 -3.91 0.65 22.44
N PRO A 36 -4.36 -0.09 21.42
CA PRO A 36 -3.81 0.04 20.09
C PRO A 36 -4.04 1.48 19.62
N ALA A 37 -2.94 2.20 19.42
CA ALA A 37 -2.95 3.52 18.82
C ALA A 37 -3.59 3.37 17.43
N SER A 38 -4.83 3.85 17.28
CA SER A 38 -5.55 3.89 16.02
C SER A 38 -4.71 4.68 15.02
N ALA A 39 -4.11 3.99 14.07
CA ALA A 39 -3.21 4.59 13.12
C ALA A 39 -4.08 5.14 11.97
N ALA A 40 -4.16 6.47 11.96
CA ALA A 40 -5.08 7.27 11.18
C ALA A 40 -4.89 7.06 9.66
N VAL A 41 -5.99 7.15 8.91
CA VAL A 41 -5.97 7.53 7.48
C VAL A 41 -4.87 8.56 7.30
N ALA A 42 -3.94 8.37 6.35
CA ALA A 42 -2.90 9.36 6.07
C ALA A 42 -3.58 10.72 6.00
N ALA A 43 -3.39 11.50 7.05
CA ALA A 43 -4.32 12.59 7.31
C ALA A 43 -4.16 13.56 6.15
N ASP A 44 -5.28 13.94 5.53
CA ASP A 44 -5.27 15.06 4.59
C ASP A 44 -4.42 16.15 5.21
N LYS A 45 -3.44 16.65 4.45
CA LYS A 45 -2.70 17.80 4.91
C LYS A 45 -3.68 18.95 4.98
N THR A 46 -3.71 19.63 6.12
CA THR A 46 -4.63 20.72 6.37
C THR A 46 -3.92 22.00 6.71
N MET A 47 -4.53 23.12 6.31
CA MET A 47 -4.20 24.46 6.79
C MET A 47 -5.49 25.18 7.15
N GLU A 48 -5.42 26.00 8.19
CA GLU A 48 -6.49 26.90 8.56
C GLU A 48 -6.17 28.29 8.04
N VAL A 49 -7.06 28.85 7.22
CA VAL A 49 -6.97 30.21 6.72
C VAL A 49 -8.04 31.04 7.40
N THR A 50 -7.64 32.17 7.99
CA THR A 50 -8.56 33.12 8.62
C THR A 50 -8.75 34.33 7.70
N TYR A 51 -10.00 34.69 7.49
CA TYR A 51 -10.43 35.86 6.75
C TYR A 51 -11.25 36.79 7.66
N THR A 52 -11.22 38.09 7.40
CA THR A 52 -12.15 39.05 7.97
C THR A 52 -13.11 39.50 6.89
N CYS A 53 -14.41 39.27 7.08
CA CYS A 53 -15.43 39.74 6.18
C CYS A 53 -15.97 41.09 6.67
N THR A 54 -16.10 42.04 5.75
CA THR A 54 -16.67 43.38 6.02
C THR A 54 -18.18 43.34 6.35
N GLY A 55 -18.80 42.16 6.30
CA GLY A 55 -20.23 41.98 6.39
C GLY A 55 -20.92 42.33 5.07
N GLY A 56 -22.18 41.94 4.95
CA GLY A 56 -23.08 42.32 3.87
C GLY A 56 -24.50 42.36 4.42
N ALA A 57 -25.50 42.72 3.61
CA ALA A 57 -26.87 42.79 4.15
C ALA A 57 -27.41 41.43 4.66
N ALA A 58 -26.80 40.31 4.26
CA ALA A 58 -27.09 38.98 4.78
C ALA A 58 -26.13 38.47 5.87
N LEU A 59 -24.94 39.06 6.03
CA LEU A 59 -23.84 38.50 6.83
C LEU A 59 -23.32 39.52 7.84
N THR A 60 -23.24 39.11 9.11
CA THR A 60 -22.63 39.95 10.15
C THR A 60 -21.13 40.05 9.88
N ALA A 61 -20.57 41.26 9.98
CA ALA A 61 -19.13 41.45 9.88
C ALA A 61 -18.40 40.63 10.95
N GLY A 62 -17.29 39.99 10.58
CA GLY A 62 -16.61 39.08 11.49
C GLY A 62 -15.52 38.23 10.82
N GLN A 63 -14.90 37.38 11.63
CA GLN A 63 -13.88 36.45 11.17
C GLN A 63 -14.50 35.15 10.66
N VAL A 64 -13.93 34.61 9.59
CA VAL A 64 -14.31 33.35 8.95
C VAL A 64 -13.09 32.47 8.85
N LYS A 65 -13.20 31.23 9.34
CA LYS A 65 -12.14 30.24 9.23
C LYS A 65 -12.47 29.25 8.12
N ALA A 66 -11.49 28.97 7.28
CA ALA A 66 -11.56 27.92 6.26
C ALA A 66 -10.47 26.88 6.52
N THR A 67 -10.85 25.64 6.73
CA THR A 67 -9.93 24.50 6.73
C THR A 67 -9.77 24.02 5.28
N VAL A 68 -8.57 24.19 4.73
CA VAL A 68 -8.20 23.66 3.42
C VAL A 68 -7.59 22.30 3.62
N SER A 69 -8.01 21.30 2.86
CA SER A 69 -7.47 19.94 2.90
C SER A 69 -7.09 19.43 1.51
N VAL A 70 -6.00 18.67 1.43
CA VAL A 70 -5.51 18.00 0.22
C VAL A 70 -4.77 16.73 0.62
N GLN A 71 -4.71 15.76 -0.29
CA GLN A 71 -3.96 14.53 -0.10
C GLN A 71 -2.47 14.82 0.14
N ASP A 72 -1.81 13.98 0.94
CA ASP A 72 -0.38 14.13 1.32
C ASP A 72 0.57 14.02 0.12
N SER A 73 0.23 13.19 -0.86
CA SER A 73 0.99 13.06 -2.11
C SER A 73 0.09 12.84 -3.32
N VAL A 74 0.60 13.24 -4.48
CA VAL A 74 -0.04 13.08 -5.79
C VAL A 74 0.99 12.58 -6.80
N GLU A 75 0.57 11.71 -7.71
CA GLU A 75 1.41 11.27 -8.82
C GLU A 75 1.61 12.38 -9.87
N PRO A 76 2.71 12.35 -10.66
CA PRO A 76 3.00 13.40 -11.62
C PRO A 76 1.96 13.38 -12.75
N GLY A 77 1.47 14.56 -13.12
CA GLY A 77 0.43 14.72 -14.14
C GLY A 77 -0.98 14.26 -13.72
N LYS A 78 -1.17 13.71 -12.51
CA LYS A 78 -2.50 13.36 -12.00
C LYS A 78 -3.20 14.55 -11.34
N ARG A 79 -4.49 14.38 -11.08
CA ARG A 79 -5.36 15.39 -10.49
C ARG A 79 -5.60 15.08 -9.02
N ALA A 80 -5.38 16.05 -8.14
CA ALA A 80 -5.75 16.01 -6.73
C ALA A 80 -6.89 17.00 -6.45
N THR A 81 -7.80 16.63 -5.55
CA THR A 81 -8.88 17.53 -5.13
C THR A 81 -8.47 18.29 -3.89
N VAL A 82 -8.49 19.62 -3.96
CA VAL A 82 -8.34 20.52 -2.82
C VAL A 82 -9.74 20.87 -2.33
N THR A 83 -9.99 20.74 -1.03
CA THR A 83 -11.30 21.02 -0.42
C THR A 83 -11.19 22.11 0.62
N TRP A 84 -12.15 23.04 0.66
CA TRP A 84 -12.27 24.04 1.72
C TRP A 84 -13.54 23.79 2.51
N LYS A 85 -13.42 23.71 3.83
CA LYS A 85 -14.54 23.64 4.76
C LYS A 85 -14.58 24.91 5.60
N PHE A 86 -15.72 25.56 5.67
CA PHE A 86 -15.87 26.82 6.41
C PHE A 86 -16.44 26.60 7.81
N SER A 87 -16.07 27.48 8.74
CA SER A 87 -16.77 27.63 10.01
C SER A 87 -18.18 28.20 9.81
N ALA A 88 -19.07 27.95 10.78
CA ALA A 88 -20.38 28.56 10.80
C ALA A 88 -20.30 30.10 10.88
N LEU A 89 -21.22 30.78 10.20
CA LEU A 89 -21.35 32.23 10.11
C LEU A 89 -22.68 32.70 10.68
N LYS A 90 -22.72 33.93 11.19
CA LYS A 90 -23.96 34.54 11.69
C LYS A 90 -24.69 35.32 10.60
N ALA A 91 -25.97 35.04 10.46
CA ALA A 91 -26.84 35.78 9.55
C ALA A 91 -27.17 37.16 10.12
N ALA A 92 -26.96 38.23 9.33
CA ALA A 92 -27.31 39.61 9.74
C ALA A 92 -28.83 39.89 9.68
N LYS A 93 -29.57 39.07 8.92
CA LYS A 93 -31.03 39.11 8.78
C LYS A 93 -31.58 37.69 8.68
N GLN A 94 -32.89 37.53 8.76
CA GLN A 94 -33.54 36.23 8.57
C GLN A 94 -33.33 35.70 7.15
N LEU A 95 -32.87 34.45 7.03
CA LEU A 95 -32.74 33.71 5.77
C LEU A 95 -33.92 32.73 5.66
N THR A 96 -34.70 32.80 4.59
CA THR A 96 -35.89 31.94 4.39
C THR A 96 -35.57 30.65 3.64
N THR A 97 -36.27 29.56 3.96
CA THR A 97 -36.23 28.32 3.16
C THR A 97 -36.74 28.58 1.75
N GLY A 98 -35.93 28.28 0.72
CA GLY A 98 -36.34 28.37 -0.69
C GLY A 98 -35.66 29.46 -1.53
N GLN A 99 -34.79 30.31 -0.97
CA GLN A 99 -33.88 31.11 -1.78
C GLN A 99 -32.58 31.41 -1.03
N THR A 100 -31.47 30.80 -1.46
CA THR A 100 -30.09 31.27 -1.19
C THR A 100 -29.13 30.37 -1.96
N THR A 101 -28.62 30.85 -3.09
CA THR A 101 -27.41 30.30 -3.69
C THR A 101 -26.22 30.92 -3.00
N SER A 102 -25.39 30.11 -2.37
CA SER A 102 -24.07 30.57 -1.94
C SER A 102 -23.03 30.10 -2.93
N SER A 103 -22.53 31.02 -3.77
CA SER A 103 -21.27 30.83 -4.48
C SER A 103 -20.16 31.36 -3.58
N ALA A 104 -19.33 30.46 -3.04
CA ALA A 104 -18.08 30.83 -2.40
C ALA A 104 -16.96 30.69 -3.44
N GLY A 105 -16.21 31.77 -3.67
CA GLY A 105 -15.04 31.78 -4.54
C GLY A 105 -13.81 32.09 -3.71
N GLY A 106 -12.84 31.18 -3.70
CA GLY A 106 -11.58 31.34 -2.97
C GLY A 106 -10.39 30.96 -3.84
N ASP A 107 -9.40 31.84 -3.90
CA ASP A 107 -8.17 31.64 -4.69
C ASP A 107 -7.02 31.16 -3.78
N LEU A 108 -6.24 30.20 -4.24
CA LEU A 108 -4.94 29.78 -3.69
C LEU A 108 -3.85 29.94 -4.75
N THR A 109 -2.60 30.01 -4.34
CA THR A 109 -1.43 29.90 -5.23
C THR A 109 -0.75 28.56 -5.07
N VAL A 110 -0.37 27.98 -6.20
CA VAL A 110 0.39 26.73 -6.29
C VAL A 110 1.84 27.08 -6.65
N SER A 111 2.82 26.70 -5.84
CA SER A 111 4.26 26.90 -6.11
C SER A 111 5.04 25.59 -6.09
N GLY A 112 5.95 25.39 -7.06
CA GLY A 112 6.81 24.20 -7.14
C GLY A 112 7.07 23.79 -8.60
N GLY A 113 8.33 23.79 -9.03
CA GLY A 113 8.77 23.32 -10.35
C GLY A 113 8.39 24.19 -11.57
N GLY A 114 7.67 25.31 -11.40
CA GLY A 114 7.25 26.20 -12.49
C GLY A 114 6.68 27.54 -12.00
N THR A 115 6.11 28.34 -12.92
CA THR A 115 5.47 29.64 -12.60
C THR A 115 4.24 29.45 -11.72
N PRO A 116 4.06 30.23 -10.64
CA PRO A 116 2.89 30.12 -9.77
C PRO A 116 1.60 30.28 -10.56
N THR A 117 0.68 29.31 -10.42
CA THR A 117 -0.65 29.39 -11.05
C THR A 117 -1.71 29.54 -9.97
N PRO A 118 -2.63 30.52 -10.08
CA PRO A 118 -3.77 30.63 -9.19
C PRO A 118 -4.71 29.43 -9.36
N LEU A 119 -5.08 28.80 -8.25
CA LEU A 119 -6.08 27.76 -8.15
C LEU A 119 -7.35 28.36 -7.56
N LYS A 120 -8.47 28.28 -8.28
CA LYS A 120 -9.76 28.81 -7.81
C LYS A 120 -10.67 27.68 -7.38
N GLY A 121 -11.10 27.70 -6.12
CA GLY A 121 -12.16 26.85 -5.61
C GLY A 121 -13.53 27.49 -5.79
N THR A 122 -14.51 26.69 -6.17
CA THR A 122 -15.92 27.11 -6.20
C THR A 122 -16.77 26.13 -5.43
N GLY A 123 -17.66 26.65 -4.59
CA GLY A 123 -18.68 25.86 -3.90
C GLY A 123 -20.06 26.44 -4.18
N THR A 124 -21.04 25.58 -4.45
CA THR A 124 -22.46 25.97 -4.55
C THR A 124 -23.29 25.14 -3.59
N GLY A 125 -24.28 25.76 -2.96
CA GLY A 125 -25.14 25.12 -1.97
C GLY A 125 -26.39 25.93 -1.71
N SER A 126 -27.30 25.35 -0.92
CA SER A 126 -28.59 25.94 -0.59
C SER A 126 -28.85 25.87 0.91
N VAL A 127 -29.48 26.91 1.47
CA VAL A 127 -29.96 26.89 2.85
C VAL A 127 -31.25 26.07 2.90
N THR A 128 -31.18 24.87 3.45
CA THR A 128 -32.31 23.93 3.51
C THR A 128 -33.28 24.21 4.66
N THR A 129 -32.86 25.01 5.64
CA THR A 129 -33.65 25.36 6.83
C THR A 129 -33.55 26.86 7.07
N ALA A 130 -34.67 27.53 7.33
CA ALA A 130 -34.68 28.96 7.58
C ALA A 130 -33.82 29.31 8.80
N VAL A 131 -32.99 30.34 8.67
CA VAL A 131 -32.06 30.79 9.71
C VAL A 131 -32.57 32.14 10.23
N ALA A 132 -32.87 32.22 11.52
CA ALA A 132 -33.29 33.49 12.13
C ALA A 132 -32.14 34.52 12.09
N GLN A 133 -32.47 35.80 12.21
CA GLN A 133 -31.44 36.84 12.40
C GLN A 133 -30.56 36.48 13.61
N GLY A 134 -29.25 36.60 13.44
CA GLY A 134 -28.24 36.22 14.44
C GLY A 134 -28.00 34.71 14.54
N GLY A 135 -28.80 33.88 13.84
CA GLY A 135 -28.62 32.45 13.74
C GLY A 135 -27.39 32.07 12.91
N GLU A 136 -26.93 30.83 13.10
CA GLU A 136 -25.72 30.31 12.46
C GLU A 136 -26.06 29.49 11.20
N PHE A 137 -25.21 29.60 10.18
CA PHE A 137 -25.25 28.77 8.99
C PHE A 137 -23.84 28.49 8.48
N THR A 138 -23.63 27.33 7.86
CA THR A 138 -22.33 26.96 7.30
C THR A 138 -22.36 27.12 5.78
N PRO A 139 -21.45 27.91 5.18
CA PRO A 139 -21.30 27.97 3.73
C PRO A 139 -20.98 26.59 3.13
N PRO A 140 -21.34 26.33 1.87
CA PRO A 140 -20.98 25.08 1.20
C PRO A 140 -19.46 24.94 1.07
N ASN A 141 -18.99 23.69 1.10
CA ASN A 141 -17.58 23.39 0.86
C ASN A 141 -17.20 23.81 -0.58
N MET A 142 -15.99 24.34 -0.74
CA MET A 142 -15.43 24.57 -2.08
C MET A 142 -14.56 23.39 -2.47
N THR A 143 -14.47 23.14 -3.76
CA THR A 143 -13.48 22.22 -4.32
C THR A 143 -12.77 22.85 -5.50
N ALA A 144 -11.52 22.45 -5.69
CA ALA A 144 -10.70 22.80 -6.84
C ALA A 144 -9.85 21.59 -7.22
N VAL A 145 -9.48 21.53 -8.49
CA VAL A 145 -8.64 20.45 -9.01
C VAL A 145 -7.23 20.96 -9.22
N LEU A 146 -6.31 20.48 -8.38
CA LEU A 146 -4.88 20.63 -8.57
C LEU A 146 -4.42 19.62 -9.61
N THR A 147 -3.72 20.04 -10.66
CA THR A 147 -3.02 19.12 -11.56
C THR A 147 -1.55 19.12 -11.17
N ALA A 148 -1.03 17.96 -10.78
CA ALA A 148 0.35 17.81 -10.39
C ALA A 148 1.29 18.07 -11.58
N PRO A 149 2.44 18.73 -11.37
CA PRO A 149 3.52 18.78 -12.33
C PRO A 149 3.87 17.39 -12.87
N SER A 150 4.36 17.32 -14.11
CA SER A 150 4.84 16.06 -14.68
C SER A 150 6.19 15.61 -14.11
N ALA A 151 6.91 16.51 -13.43
CA ALA A 151 8.17 16.21 -12.76
C ALA A 151 7.96 15.95 -11.27
N ALA A 152 8.84 15.15 -10.67
CA ALA A 152 8.93 15.01 -9.22
C ALA A 152 9.09 16.36 -8.53
N GLY A 153 8.62 16.44 -7.30
CA GLY A 153 9.00 17.51 -6.40
C GLY A 153 7.98 17.70 -5.29
N THR A 154 7.93 18.91 -4.78
CA THR A 154 6.95 19.32 -3.79
C THR A 154 6.17 20.49 -4.37
N VAL A 155 4.86 20.42 -4.24
CA VAL A 155 3.94 21.50 -4.57
C VAL A 155 3.42 22.10 -3.27
N THR A 156 3.64 23.40 -3.08
CA THR A 156 3.13 24.12 -1.92
C THR A 156 1.91 24.94 -2.31
N LEU A 157 0.83 24.75 -1.55
CA LEU A 157 -0.40 25.54 -1.60
C LEU A 157 -0.33 26.64 -0.56
N THR A 158 -0.42 27.89 -1.00
CA THR A 158 -0.43 29.07 -0.13
C THR A 158 -1.66 29.95 -0.41
N PRO A 159 -2.23 30.61 0.61
CA PRO A 159 -3.27 31.60 0.39
C PRO A 159 -2.74 32.83 -0.32
N VAL A 160 -3.57 33.43 -1.18
CA VAL A 160 -3.26 34.71 -1.80
C VAL A 160 -3.33 35.81 -0.74
N THR A 161 -2.18 36.41 -0.43
CA THR A 161 -2.05 37.45 0.62
C THR A 161 -2.11 38.88 0.06
N THR A 162 -1.87 39.05 -1.24
CA THR A 162 -1.76 40.34 -1.92
C THR A 162 -2.58 40.31 -3.20
N ALA A 163 -3.90 40.35 -3.07
CA ALA A 163 -4.78 40.52 -4.22
C ALA A 163 -5.31 41.95 -4.27
N THR A 164 -5.30 42.52 -5.48
CA THR A 164 -6.06 43.73 -5.88
C THR A 164 -7.59 43.50 -5.83
N ALA A 165 -8.04 42.28 -5.50
CA ALA A 165 -9.43 41.85 -5.35
C ALA A 165 -9.60 41.05 -4.03
N ALA A 166 -10.83 40.93 -3.53
CA ALA A 166 -11.10 40.19 -2.29
C ALA A 166 -10.76 38.69 -2.44
N PRO A 167 -9.83 38.13 -1.62
CA PRO A 167 -9.36 36.75 -1.77
C PRO A 167 -10.42 35.68 -1.45
N LEU A 168 -11.49 36.05 -0.75
CA LEU A 168 -12.66 35.21 -0.53
C LEU A 168 -13.93 36.06 -0.72
N THR A 169 -14.87 35.53 -1.50
CA THR A 169 -16.20 36.13 -1.69
C THR A 169 -17.25 35.12 -1.23
N ILE A 170 -18.17 35.55 -0.36
CA ILE A 170 -19.31 34.74 0.10
C ILE A 170 -20.60 35.40 -0.36
N LYS A 171 -21.38 34.69 -1.18
CA LYS A 171 -22.72 35.15 -1.58
C LYS A 171 -23.80 34.45 -0.79
N VAL A 172 -24.88 35.17 -0.47
CA VAL A 172 -26.06 34.65 0.21
C VAL A 172 -27.27 35.30 -0.48
N GLY A 173 -27.82 34.63 -1.50
CA GLY A 173 -28.81 35.25 -2.38
C GLY A 173 -28.12 36.31 -3.25
N GLU A 174 -28.66 37.53 -3.26
CA GLU A 174 -28.04 38.68 -3.96
C GLU A 174 -26.96 39.38 -3.15
N ASP A 175 -26.92 39.13 -1.83
CA ASP A 175 -25.97 39.78 -0.95
C ASP A 175 -24.58 39.15 -1.08
N THR A 176 -23.57 40.00 -1.27
CA THR A 176 -22.17 39.58 -1.39
C THR A 176 -21.37 40.16 -0.24
N ALA A 177 -20.66 39.30 0.49
CA ALA A 177 -19.67 39.70 1.48
C ALA A 177 -18.26 39.45 0.94
N ASN A 178 -17.45 40.50 0.94
CA ASN A 178 -16.05 40.44 0.56
C ASN A 178 -15.20 40.27 1.81
N CYS A 179 -14.31 39.28 1.77
CA CYS A 179 -13.47 38.91 2.89
C CYS A 179 -12.00 39.08 2.54
N THR A 180 -11.25 39.72 3.44
CA THR A 180 -9.82 39.95 3.32
C THR A 180 -9.05 38.90 4.10
N TYR A 181 -7.94 38.43 3.55
CA TYR A 181 -7.02 37.52 4.23
C TYR A 181 -6.47 38.16 5.52
N VAL A 182 -6.36 37.37 6.58
CA VAL A 182 -5.78 37.79 7.87
C VAL A 182 -4.55 36.97 8.18
N SER A 183 -4.68 35.65 8.21
CA SER A 183 -3.60 34.74 8.60
C SER A 183 -3.82 33.33 8.06
N VAL A 184 -2.75 32.54 8.08
CA VAL A 184 -2.75 31.11 7.76
C VAL A 184 -1.90 30.34 8.76
N ALA A 185 -2.35 29.15 9.12
CA ALA A 185 -1.62 28.20 9.92
C ALA A 185 -1.62 26.82 9.22
N PRO A 186 -0.45 26.23 8.90
CA PRO A 186 0.89 26.80 9.06
C PRO A 186 1.16 27.97 8.10
N THR A 187 2.04 28.90 8.49
CA THR A 187 2.39 30.10 7.68
C THR A 187 3.07 29.77 6.35
N THR A 188 3.68 28.58 6.26
CA THR A 188 4.30 28.05 5.05
C THR A 188 3.29 27.50 4.03
N GLY A 189 2.00 27.42 4.40
CA GLY A 189 1.00 26.71 3.61
C GLY A 189 1.13 25.19 3.72
N ILE A 190 0.44 24.46 2.84
CA ILE A 190 0.48 23.01 2.78
C ILE A 190 1.42 22.56 1.66
N SER A 191 2.34 21.66 1.97
CA SER A 191 3.13 20.96 0.95
C SER A 191 2.50 19.62 0.60
N VAL A 192 2.37 19.34 -0.69
CA VAL A 192 1.94 18.08 -1.30
C VAL A 192 3.12 17.53 -2.07
N ASP A 193 3.50 16.29 -1.79
CA ASP A 193 4.59 15.64 -2.51
C ASP A 193 4.12 15.14 -3.88
N VAL A 194 4.79 15.58 -4.94
CA VAL A 194 4.66 15.06 -6.30
C VAL A 194 5.68 13.95 -6.46
N LYS A 195 5.27 12.72 -6.17
CA LYS A 195 6.19 11.59 -6.22
C LYS A 195 6.15 11.01 -7.63
N VAL A 196 7.25 11.10 -8.39
CA VAL A 196 7.41 10.17 -9.54
C VAL A 196 7.51 8.79 -8.92
N GLY A 197 6.64 7.89 -9.35
CA GLY A 197 6.83 6.47 -9.10
C GLY A 197 8.09 5.98 -9.82
N GLY A 198 9.27 6.16 -9.20
CA GLY A 198 10.53 5.79 -9.81
C GLY A 198 11.72 6.55 -9.23
N GLY A 199 11.92 6.48 -7.91
CA GLY A 199 13.07 7.13 -7.28
C GLY A 199 14.33 6.27 -7.34
N THR A 200 15.37 6.67 -8.07
CA THR A 200 16.74 6.10 -7.99
C THR A 200 17.46 6.40 -6.66
N GLY A 201 16.74 6.73 -5.58
CA GLY A 201 17.29 7.05 -4.26
C GLY A 201 17.40 5.84 -3.33
N SER A 202 18.13 5.94 -2.22
CA SER A 202 18.33 4.87 -1.23
C SER A 202 17.17 4.75 -0.22
N GLY A 203 15.92 4.69 -0.69
CA GLY A 203 14.71 4.61 0.14
C GLY A 203 13.77 3.45 -0.21
N THR A 204 12.74 3.27 0.61
CA THR A 204 11.64 2.31 0.42
C THR A 204 10.70 2.75 -0.71
N ASP A 205 10.15 1.77 -1.44
CA ASP A 205 9.18 1.98 -2.53
C ASP A 205 7.77 1.61 -2.05
N ILE A 206 6.73 2.37 -2.41
CA ILE A 206 5.35 2.01 -2.06
C ILE A 206 4.75 1.22 -3.22
N VAL A 207 4.50 -0.05 -3.00
CA VAL A 207 3.92 -0.95 -3.98
C VAL A 207 2.44 -1.13 -3.67
N ASP A 208 1.60 -0.86 -4.67
CA ASP A 208 0.17 -1.08 -4.61
C ASP A 208 -0.13 -2.51 -5.06
N TYR A 209 -0.76 -3.27 -4.18
CA TYR A 209 -1.17 -4.64 -4.45
C TYR A 209 -2.68 -4.77 -4.44
N GLU A 210 -3.19 -5.54 -5.39
CA GLU A 210 -4.53 -6.10 -5.34
C GLU A 210 -4.41 -7.56 -4.91
N CYS A 211 -4.88 -7.88 -3.70
CA CYS A 211 -4.79 -9.20 -3.10
C CYS A 211 -6.14 -9.92 -3.16
N THR A 212 -6.17 -11.13 -3.71
CA THR A 212 -7.38 -11.97 -3.80
C THR A 212 -7.23 -13.22 -2.95
N GLY A 213 -8.17 -13.45 -2.02
CA GLY A 213 -8.20 -14.61 -1.11
C GLY A 213 -9.28 -15.66 -1.42
N PRO A 214 -9.37 -16.76 -0.65
CA PRO A 214 -10.22 -17.92 -0.96
C PRO A 214 -11.66 -17.78 -0.43
N GLY A 215 -12.08 -16.58 -0.01
CA GLY A 215 -13.44 -16.35 0.49
C GLY A 215 -14.49 -16.67 -0.59
N ALA A 216 -15.72 -16.99 -0.17
CA ALA A 216 -16.82 -17.44 -1.05
C ALA A 216 -17.19 -16.49 -2.20
N THR A 217 -16.62 -15.28 -2.23
CA THR A 217 -16.83 -14.23 -3.23
C THR A 217 -15.53 -13.71 -3.87
N GLY A 218 -14.37 -14.31 -3.61
CA GLY A 218 -13.09 -13.79 -4.12
C GLY A 218 -12.77 -12.39 -3.58
N GLU A 219 -12.81 -12.24 -2.25
CA GLU A 219 -12.58 -10.95 -1.59
C GLU A 219 -11.24 -10.34 -2.05
N THR A 220 -11.35 -9.19 -2.70
CA THR A 220 -10.23 -8.38 -3.15
C THR A 220 -9.92 -7.32 -2.11
N GLN A 221 -8.65 -7.21 -1.72
CA GLN A 221 -8.14 -6.20 -0.80
C GLN A 221 -7.07 -5.37 -1.51
N ASN A 222 -7.20 -4.05 -1.46
CA ASN A 222 -6.15 -3.14 -1.91
C ASN A 222 -5.19 -2.92 -0.74
N VAL A 223 -3.93 -3.28 -0.96
CA VAL A 223 -2.89 -3.32 0.07
C VAL A 223 -1.72 -2.48 -0.39
N GLN A 224 -1.15 -1.69 0.51
CA GLN A 224 0.05 -0.91 0.21
C GLN A 224 1.21 -1.35 1.10
N ILE A 225 2.34 -1.68 0.48
CA ILE A 225 3.53 -2.14 1.19
C ILE A 225 4.72 -1.27 0.79
N LYS A 226 5.39 -0.70 1.80
CA LYS A 226 6.72 -0.12 1.66
C LYS A 226 7.73 -1.26 1.50
N VAL A 227 8.18 -1.50 0.28
CA VAL A 227 9.15 -2.53 -0.07
C VAL A 227 10.57 -1.94 -0.09
N GLU A 228 11.49 -2.64 0.54
CA GLU A 228 12.94 -2.41 0.48
C GLU A 228 13.60 -3.61 -0.21
N LEU A 229 14.33 -3.34 -1.28
CA LEU A 229 15.15 -4.34 -1.97
C LEU A 229 16.64 -4.04 -1.75
N THR A 230 17.40 -5.07 -1.38
CA THR A 230 18.86 -5.02 -1.20
C THR A 230 19.54 -5.88 -2.27
N MET A 231 20.22 -5.23 -3.22
CA MET A 231 20.92 -5.91 -4.31
C MET A 231 22.25 -6.54 -3.82
N PRO A 232 22.64 -7.71 -4.35
CA PRO A 232 23.95 -8.29 -4.08
C PRO A 232 25.05 -7.46 -4.74
N THR A 233 26.20 -7.33 -4.08
CA THR A 233 27.37 -6.61 -4.62
C THR A 233 28.30 -7.49 -5.47
N SER A 234 28.06 -8.81 -5.48
CA SER A 234 28.97 -9.81 -6.05
C SER A 234 28.28 -10.86 -6.91
N ALA A 235 27.13 -10.54 -7.52
CA ALA A 235 26.45 -11.47 -8.43
C ALA A 235 27.33 -11.83 -9.63
N ARG A 236 27.37 -13.12 -9.99
CA ARG A 236 28.20 -13.67 -11.06
C ARG A 236 27.38 -14.58 -11.96
N ALA A 237 27.71 -14.60 -13.24
CA ALA A 237 27.09 -15.53 -14.19
C ALA A 237 27.31 -16.98 -13.74
N ASN A 238 26.30 -17.82 -13.92
CA ASN A 238 26.23 -19.23 -13.54
C ASN A 238 26.42 -19.50 -12.03
N GLN A 239 26.18 -18.49 -11.19
CA GLN A 239 26.15 -18.63 -9.74
C GLN A 239 24.83 -18.08 -9.20
N GLN A 240 24.25 -18.78 -8.21
CA GLN A 240 23.07 -18.28 -7.52
C GLN A 240 23.46 -17.02 -6.73
N PHE A 241 22.63 -15.99 -6.83
CA PHE A 241 22.73 -14.78 -6.03
C PHE A 241 21.42 -14.54 -5.27
N GLU A 242 21.50 -13.68 -4.26
CA GLU A 242 20.40 -13.39 -3.36
C GLU A 242 20.09 -11.89 -3.36
N ILE A 243 18.81 -11.55 -3.49
CA ILE A 243 18.27 -10.20 -3.33
C ILE A 243 17.50 -10.18 -2.02
N GLY A 244 17.83 -9.28 -1.11
CA GLY A 244 17.08 -9.10 0.13
C GLY A 244 15.77 -8.37 -0.14
N TRP A 245 14.64 -8.90 0.33
CA TRP A 245 13.33 -8.24 0.30
C TRP A 245 12.85 -7.98 1.72
N LYS A 246 12.34 -6.79 1.99
CA LYS A 246 11.68 -6.46 3.26
C LYS A 246 10.46 -5.59 2.98
N GLY A 247 9.36 -5.87 3.68
CA GLY A 247 8.11 -5.13 3.53
C GLY A 247 7.62 -4.58 4.86
N THR A 248 7.05 -3.39 4.84
CA THR A 248 6.27 -2.81 5.95
C THR A 248 4.98 -2.27 5.38
N TYR A 249 3.82 -2.59 5.96
CA TYR A 249 2.57 -2.02 5.48
C TYR A 249 2.54 -0.49 5.62
N VAL A 250 1.80 0.14 4.72
CA VAL A 250 1.25 1.47 4.98
C VAL A 250 0.07 1.29 5.91
N THR A 251 0.06 2.07 6.98
CA THR A 251 -1.02 2.11 7.96
C THR A 251 -2.40 2.25 7.30
N GLY A 252 -3.35 1.40 7.72
CA GLY A 252 -4.74 1.41 7.24
C GLY A 252 -4.95 0.67 5.92
N GLN A 253 -3.88 0.24 5.25
CA GLN A 253 -3.87 -0.50 3.99
C GLN A 253 -3.22 -1.88 4.19
N GLU A 254 -3.35 -2.45 5.39
CA GLU A 254 -2.80 -3.76 5.71
C GLU A 254 -3.64 -4.90 5.14
N LEU A 255 -2.96 -5.98 4.75
CA LEU A 255 -3.64 -7.20 4.33
C LEU A 255 -4.27 -7.89 5.55
N GLN A 256 -5.59 -8.08 5.50
CA GLN A 256 -6.34 -8.83 6.51
C GLN A 256 -6.41 -10.31 6.13
N ALA A 257 -6.20 -11.18 7.12
CA ALA A 257 -6.40 -12.61 6.96
C ALA A 257 -7.88 -12.91 6.71
N PRO A 258 -8.20 -13.85 5.80
CA PRO A 258 -9.56 -14.32 5.60
C PRO A 258 -10.23 -14.72 6.92
N THR A 259 -11.52 -14.42 7.07
CA THR A 259 -12.31 -14.80 8.26
C THR A 259 -12.61 -16.30 8.30
N THR A 260 -12.45 -16.99 7.16
CA THR A 260 -12.65 -18.43 7.00
C THR A 260 -11.41 -19.09 6.40
N GLY A 261 -11.10 -20.31 6.85
CA GLY A 261 -9.97 -21.10 6.37
C GLY A 261 -8.69 -20.92 7.20
N THR A 262 -7.75 -21.86 7.03
CA THR A 262 -6.47 -21.85 7.75
C THR A 262 -5.37 -21.40 6.80
N LEU A 263 -4.80 -20.22 7.05
CA LEU A 263 -3.66 -19.73 6.28
C LEU A 263 -2.36 -20.33 6.81
N THR A 264 -1.59 -20.96 5.92
CA THR A 264 -0.22 -21.38 6.27
C THR A 264 0.64 -20.13 6.49
N PRO A 265 1.45 -20.06 7.55
CA PRO A 265 2.21 -18.86 7.92
C PRO A 265 3.47 -18.70 7.05
N LYS A 266 3.28 -18.56 5.74
CA LYS A 266 4.34 -18.37 4.76
C LYS A 266 3.98 -17.27 3.78
N ILE A 267 5.00 -16.53 3.37
CA ILE A 267 4.95 -15.53 2.29
C ILE A 267 5.95 -15.93 1.21
N PHE A 268 5.55 -15.74 -0.04
CA PHE A 268 6.42 -15.87 -1.19
C PHE A 268 6.51 -14.52 -1.86
N ALA A 269 7.71 -13.96 -1.86
CA ALA A 269 8.00 -12.68 -2.48
C ALA A 269 8.70 -12.88 -3.81
N TYR A 270 8.34 -12.06 -4.78
CA TYR A 270 8.88 -12.10 -6.13
C TYR A 270 9.48 -10.74 -6.50
N THR A 271 10.46 -10.75 -7.37
CA THR A 271 10.91 -9.58 -8.11
C THR A 271 10.84 -9.84 -9.60
N THR A 272 10.61 -8.80 -10.38
CA THR A 272 10.73 -8.84 -11.84
C THR A 272 12.10 -8.27 -12.24
N MET A 273 12.71 -8.88 -13.25
CA MET A 273 14.02 -8.49 -13.76
C MET A 273 14.03 -8.39 -15.27
N THR A 274 14.73 -7.40 -15.80
CA THR A 274 14.91 -7.19 -17.24
C THR A 274 16.34 -6.72 -17.53
N GLY A 275 16.83 -6.89 -18.75
CA GLY A 275 18.16 -6.42 -19.19
C GLY A 275 19.23 -7.51 -19.39
N ILE A 276 19.04 -8.69 -18.80
CA ILE A 276 19.88 -9.88 -19.04
C ILE A 276 19.00 -11.01 -19.59
N THR A 277 19.36 -11.55 -20.75
CA THR A 277 18.58 -12.62 -21.40
C THR A 277 18.46 -13.85 -20.49
N GLY A 278 17.24 -14.33 -20.31
CA GLY A 278 16.93 -15.49 -19.46
C GLY A 278 16.82 -15.18 -17.96
N LEU A 279 17.06 -13.94 -17.53
CA LEU A 279 16.90 -13.51 -16.14
C LEU A 279 15.62 -12.68 -15.99
N THR A 280 14.51 -13.32 -15.59
CA THR A 280 13.18 -12.69 -15.54
C THR A 280 12.67 -12.42 -14.13
N SER A 281 13.11 -13.20 -13.14
CA SER A 281 12.59 -13.09 -11.77
C SER A 281 13.50 -13.70 -10.72
N ALA A 282 13.34 -13.24 -9.47
CA ALA A 282 13.87 -13.90 -8.28
C ALA A 282 12.70 -14.19 -7.34
N THR A 283 12.78 -15.29 -6.61
CA THR A 283 11.73 -15.71 -5.68
C THR A 283 12.34 -16.13 -4.35
N GLY A 284 11.64 -15.87 -3.26
CA GLY A 284 12.05 -16.27 -1.93
C GLY A 284 10.87 -16.56 -1.02
N GLU A 285 11.10 -17.39 -0.02
CA GLU A 285 10.11 -17.77 0.98
C GLU A 285 10.48 -17.13 2.32
N GLY A 286 9.49 -16.51 2.96
CA GLY A 286 9.57 -16.02 4.33
C GLY A 286 8.56 -16.72 5.23
N THR A 287 8.90 -16.86 6.51
CA THR A 287 7.96 -17.34 7.53
C THR A 287 7.22 -16.16 8.14
N LEU A 288 5.93 -16.33 8.36
CA LEU A 288 5.08 -15.36 9.02
C LEU A 288 4.89 -15.74 10.49
N GLY A 289 4.52 -14.77 11.32
CA GLY A 289 4.07 -15.04 12.69
C GLY A 289 2.74 -15.82 12.71
N THR A 290 2.17 -15.98 13.91
CA THR A 290 0.83 -16.55 14.06
C THR A 290 -0.19 -15.69 13.31
N ILE A 291 -0.97 -16.32 12.44
CA ILE A 291 -2.04 -15.66 11.69
C ILE A 291 -3.38 -16.06 12.32
N THR A 292 -4.15 -15.06 12.73
CA THR A 292 -5.51 -15.26 13.25
C THR A 292 -6.52 -14.80 12.21
N ALA A 293 -7.61 -15.54 12.02
CA ALA A 293 -8.65 -15.20 11.06
C ALA A 293 -9.21 -13.78 11.31
N GLY A 294 -9.38 -13.00 10.25
CA GLY A 294 -9.87 -11.61 10.32
C GLY A 294 -8.90 -10.60 10.94
N GLN A 295 -7.65 -10.97 11.20
CA GLN A 295 -6.61 -10.07 11.72
C GLN A 295 -5.58 -9.73 10.64
N THR A 296 -4.86 -8.63 10.83
CA THR A 296 -3.75 -8.25 9.96
C THR A 296 -2.71 -9.37 9.89
N ILE A 297 -2.33 -9.77 8.67
CA ILE A 297 -1.25 -10.74 8.45
C ILE A 297 0.08 -10.03 8.71
N PRO A 298 0.87 -10.41 9.73
CA PRO A 298 2.16 -9.78 9.97
C PRO A 298 3.13 -10.05 8.81
N LEU A 299 3.90 -9.05 8.37
CA LEU A 299 5.01 -9.25 7.43
C LEU A 299 6.27 -9.72 8.16
N PRO A 300 7.21 -10.41 7.48
CA PRO A 300 8.48 -10.79 8.07
C PRO A 300 9.26 -9.57 8.58
N THR A 301 9.77 -9.64 9.80
CA THR A 301 10.65 -8.60 10.37
C THR A 301 12.09 -8.73 9.85
N THR A 302 12.50 -9.93 9.48
CA THR A 302 13.77 -10.24 8.81
C THR A 302 13.61 -10.20 7.30
N ALA A 303 14.66 -9.79 6.59
CA ALA A 303 14.63 -9.79 5.13
C ALA A 303 14.46 -11.21 4.58
N VAL A 304 13.57 -11.35 3.58
CA VAL A 304 13.39 -12.58 2.80
C VAL A 304 14.47 -12.64 1.73
N SER A 305 15.16 -13.77 1.61
CA SER A 305 16.20 -13.97 0.60
C SER A 305 15.57 -14.46 -0.71
N LEU A 306 15.55 -13.61 -1.74
CA LEU A 306 15.06 -13.94 -3.07
C LEU A 306 16.21 -14.48 -3.92
N LYS A 307 16.07 -15.71 -4.41
CA LYS A 307 17.12 -16.42 -5.16
C LYS A 307 16.87 -16.36 -6.65
N SER A 308 17.95 -16.19 -7.41
CA SER A 308 17.96 -16.33 -8.87
C SER A 308 19.37 -16.67 -9.37
N THR A 309 19.46 -17.07 -10.64
CA THR A 309 20.72 -17.41 -11.31
C THR A 309 20.72 -16.82 -12.71
N ALA A 310 21.70 -15.98 -13.02
CA ALA A 310 21.88 -15.43 -14.36
C ALA A 310 22.86 -16.31 -15.15
N THR A 311 22.56 -16.67 -16.40
CA THR A 311 23.46 -17.46 -17.26
C THR A 311 24.49 -16.61 -17.99
N SER A 312 24.25 -15.30 -18.09
CA SER A 312 25.10 -14.34 -18.78
C SER A 312 25.42 -13.14 -17.90
N THR A 313 26.53 -12.47 -18.22
CA THR A 313 26.95 -11.23 -17.56
C THR A 313 26.18 -10.04 -18.10
N GLY A 314 26.05 -8.98 -17.31
CA GLY A 314 25.44 -7.73 -17.76
C GLY A 314 24.87 -6.91 -16.63
N THR A 315 24.02 -5.94 -16.98
CA THR A 315 23.25 -5.14 -16.01
C THR A 315 21.77 -5.41 -16.22
N ALA A 316 21.09 -5.76 -15.14
CA ALA A 316 19.64 -5.91 -15.10
C ALA A 316 19.02 -4.79 -14.26
N THR A 317 17.76 -4.47 -14.56
CA THR A 317 16.91 -3.67 -13.67
C THR A 317 15.97 -4.59 -12.91
N VAL A 318 15.92 -4.43 -11.60
CA VAL A 318 15.09 -5.22 -10.68
C VAL A 318 13.97 -4.35 -10.13
N LYS A 319 12.74 -4.86 -10.07
CA LYS A 319 11.59 -4.22 -9.42
C LYS A 319 10.92 -5.19 -8.44
N PRO A 320 10.22 -4.69 -7.41
CA PRO A 320 9.27 -5.52 -6.65
C PRO A 320 8.27 -6.19 -7.60
N GLY A 321 7.92 -7.45 -7.32
CA GLY A 321 6.97 -8.24 -8.08
C GLY A 321 5.78 -8.67 -7.22
N LYS A 322 5.10 -9.74 -7.63
CA LYS A 322 3.96 -10.32 -6.90
C LYS A 322 4.30 -10.68 -5.45
N LEU A 323 3.27 -10.83 -4.63
CA LEU A 323 3.34 -11.43 -3.30
C LEU A 323 2.28 -12.51 -3.16
N ASN A 324 2.63 -13.65 -2.58
CA ASN A 324 1.68 -14.72 -2.31
C ASN A 324 1.74 -15.14 -0.85
N PHE A 325 0.60 -15.52 -0.29
CA PHE A 325 0.51 -16.01 1.09
C PHE A 325 -0.15 -17.38 1.13
N GLY A 326 0.33 -18.25 2.02
CA GLY A 326 -0.22 -19.58 2.24
C GLY A 326 0.73 -20.72 1.87
N ALA A 327 0.19 -21.86 1.45
CA ALA A 327 0.99 -23.03 1.10
C ALA A 327 1.77 -22.81 -0.21
N ASN A 328 2.92 -23.50 -0.35
CA ASN A 328 3.85 -23.29 -1.44
C ASN A 328 3.23 -23.55 -2.83
N THR A 329 3.41 -22.60 -3.73
CA THR A 329 3.01 -22.71 -5.15
C THR A 329 3.96 -23.58 -5.97
N ALA A 330 5.22 -23.74 -5.56
CA ALA A 330 6.21 -24.58 -6.22
C ALA A 330 5.85 -26.08 -6.20
N THR A 331 4.92 -26.51 -5.33
CA THR A 331 4.40 -27.89 -5.30
C THR A 331 3.08 -28.06 -6.08
N GLY A 332 2.67 -27.06 -6.87
CA GLY A 332 1.43 -27.10 -7.67
C GLY A 332 0.15 -26.74 -6.90
N ASN A 333 0.27 -26.27 -5.65
CA ASN A 333 -0.87 -25.76 -4.89
C ASN A 333 -1.13 -24.28 -5.25
N GLN A 334 -2.39 -23.88 -5.34
CA GLN A 334 -2.72 -22.46 -5.51
C GLN A 334 -2.38 -21.69 -4.23
N PRO A 335 -1.81 -20.47 -4.32
CA PRO A 335 -1.63 -19.64 -3.15
C PRO A 335 -2.99 -19.36 -2.53
N MET A 336 -3.05 -19.26 -1.20
CA MET A 336 -4.31 -18.98 -0.54
C MET A 336 -4.70 -17.51 -0.74
N ILE A 337 -3.71 -16.61 -0.78
CA ILE A 337 -3.89 -15.21 -1.18
C ILE A 337 -2.86 -14.88 -2.25
N GLU A 338 -3.30 -14.42 -3.42
CA GLU A 338 -2.43 -13.90 -4.49
C GLU A 338 -2.53 -12.39 -4.53
N CYS A 339 -1.39 -11.70 -4.47
CA CYS A 339 -1.29 -10.25 -4.57
C CYS A 339 -0.56 -9.86 -5.85
N ALA A 340 -1.28 -9.18 -6.74
CA ALA A 340 -0.75 -8.64 -7.98
C ALA A 340 -0.41 -7.16 -7.84
N VAL A 341 0.76 -6.76 -8.36
CA VAL A 341 1.19 -5.37 -8.41
C VAL A 341 0.29 -4.58 -9.36
N GLN A 342 -0.21 -3.44 -8.92
CA GLN A 342 -1.08 -2.55 -9.70
C GLN A 342 -0.33 -1.38 -10.34
N ASN A 343 0.78 -0.95 -9.73
CA ASN A 343 1.56 0.23 -10.15
C ASN A 343 2.94 -0.15 -10.75
N ASP A 344 3.05 -1.26 -11.49
CA ASP A 344 4.33 -1.82 -11.99
C ASP A 344 5.17 -0.83 -12.82
N THR A 345 4.53 -0.01 -13.65
CA THR A 345 5.21 1.01 -14.46
C THR A 345 5.83 2.13 -13.63
N GLU A 346 5.37 2.29 -12.40
CA GLU A 346 5.68 3.35 -11.44
C GLU A 346 6.57 2.83 -10.30
N LEU A 347 7.01 1.58 -10.36
CA LEU A 347 7.90 1.04 -9.35
C LEU A 347 9.34 1.47 -9.57
N LYS A 348 10.03 1.69 -8.45
CA LYS A 348 11.46 1.93 -8.39
C LYS A 348 12.22 0.74 -8.99
N THR A 349 13.15 1.05 -9.89
CA THR A 349 14.10 0.09 -10.44
C THR A 349 15.42 0.12 -9.68
N TYR A 350 15.96 -1.05 -9.38
CA TYR A 350 17.26 -1.24 -8.74
C TYR A 350 18.25 -1.84 -9.75
N PRO A 351 19.44 -1.26 -9.94
CA PRO A 351 20.43 -1.85 -10.83
C PRO A 351 21.06 -3.09 -10.18
N LEU A 352 21.09 -4.19 -10.92
CA LEU A 352 21.80 -5.42 -10.59
C LEU A 352 22.92 -5.63 -11.61
N VAL A 353 24.17 -5.74 -11.14
CA VAL A 353 25.31 -6.02 -12.01
C VAL A 353 25.74 -7.47 -11.82
N VAL A 354 25.73 -8.24 -12.91
CA VAL A 354 26.20 -9.63 -12.95
C VAL A 354 27.56 -9.67 -13.63
N GLY A 355 28.59 -9.93 -12.85
CA GLY A 355 29.98 -10.03 -13.34
C GLY A 355 30.31 -11.39 -13.95
N THR A 356 31.45 -11.47 -14.61
CA THR A 356 32.02 -12.74 -15.08
C THR A 356 32.28 -13.68 -13.91
N ALA A 357 31.93 -14.96 -14.07
CA ALA A 357 32.44 -16.00 -13.18
C ALA A 357 33.96 -15.95 -13.24
N THR A 358 34.62 -15.58 -12.13
CA THR A 358 36.07 -15.73 -12.07
C THR A 358 36.35 -17.22 -12.18
N SER A 359 37.13 -17.63 -13.17
CA SER A 359 37.71 -18.97 -13.17
C SER A 359 38.34 -19.17 -11.81
N THR A 360 37.86 -20.15 -11.04
CA THR A 360 38.53 -20.61 -9.82
C THR A 360 40.02 -20.67 -10.12
N PRO A 361 40.92 -20.03 -9.34
CA PRO A 361 42.34 -20.21 -9.58
C PRO A 361 42.60 -21.70 -9.48
N THR A 362 42.87 -22.34 -10.62
CA THR A 362 43.49 -23.64 -10.64
C THR A 362 44.75 -23.46 -9.82
N SER A 363 44.83 -24.16 -8.69
CA SER A 363 46.04 -24.25 -7.88
C SER A 363 47.18 -24.65 -8.80
N SER A 364 47.95 -23.67 -9.26
CA SER A 364 49.16 -23.91 -10.03
C SER A 364 50.17 -24.40 -9.02
N ASN A 365 50.22 -25.72 -8.86
CA ASN A 365 51.33 -26.41 -8.21
C ASN A 365 52.55 -26.26 -9.14
N THR A 366 53.14 -25.06 -9.18
CA THR A 366 54.45 -24.85 -9.77
C THR A 366 55.47 -25.03 -8.64
N PRO A 367 56.24 -26.13 -8.61
CA PRO A 367 57.28 -26.29 -7.61
C PRO A 367 58.44 -25.38 -7.99
N THR A 368 58.59 -24.25 -7.30
CA THR A 368 59.81 -23.45 -7.37
C THR A 368 60.89 -24.14 -6.55
N GLY A 369 61.75 -24.89 -7.24
CA GLY A 369 62.97 -25.42 -6.66
C GLY A 369 63.98 -24.29 -6.45
N THR A 370 64.27 -23.98 -5.18
CA THR A 370 65.51 -23.30 -4.79
C THR A 370 66.05 -24.00 -3.53
N PRO A 371 67.32 -24.42 -3.51
CA PRO A 371 67.86 -25.23 -2.41
C PRO A 371 68.36 -24.37 -1.26
N THR A 372 68.53 -25.04 -0.11
CA THR A 372 69.47 -24.74 0.99
C THR A 372 68.90 -24.02 2.20
N GLY A 373 69.06 -24.69 3.36
CA GLY A 373 68.90 -24.12 4.69
C GLY A 373 68.30 -25.14 5.65
N THR A 374 69.08 -26.14 6.05
CA THR A 374 68.75 -27.14 7.08
C THR A 374 68.30 -26.48 8.39
N PRO A 375 67.08 -26.77 8.90
CA PRO A 375 66.78 -26.60 10.31
C PRO A 375 66.54 -27.97 10.97
N THR A 376 67.17 -28.11 12.12
CA THR A 376 67.09 -29.22 13.07
C THR A 376 65.66 -29.70 13.32
N PRO A 377 65.36 -31.02 13.26
CA PRO A 377 63.99 -31.51 13.46
C PRO A 377 63.58 -31.46 14.95
N THR A 378 62.56 -30.64 15.24
CA THR A 378 61.81 -30.72 16.50
C THR A 378 60.86 -31.92 16.44
N LYS A 379 61.06 -32.89 17.34
CA LYS A 379 60.18 -34.07 17.49
C LYS A 379 58.80 -33.63 17.98
N THR A 380 57.79 -33.75 17.12
CA THR A 380 56.38 -33.68 17.53
C THR A 380 55.84 -35.10 17.65
N LYS A 381 55.52 -35.53 18.87
CA LYS A 381 54.88 -36.82 19.15
C LYS A 381 53.38 -36.64 18.93
N THR A 382 52.83 -37.29 17.91
CA THR A 382 51.38 -37.35 17.68
C THR A 382 50.91 -38.71 18.17
N GLU A 383 49.96 -38.71 19.12
CA GLU A 383 49.36 -39.91 19.68
C GLU A 383 48.06 -40.19 18.91
N PHE A 384 47.97 -41.33 18.24
CA PHE A 384 46.76 -41.76 17.54
C PHE A 384 45.99 -42.73 18.45
N VAL A 385 44.77 -42.36 18.80
CA VAL A 385 43.80 -43.28 19.41
C VAL A 385 43.08 -43.99 18.27
N THR A 386 43.36 -45.29 18.13
CA THR A 386 42.65 -46.16 17.18
C THR A 386 41.45 -46.78 17.88
N GLU A 387 40.26 -46.24 17.66
CA GLU A 387 39.03 -46.99 17.94
C GLU A 387 38.84 -48.06 16.86
N THR A 388 38.69 -49.31 17.31
CA THR A 388 38.45 -50.47 16.44
C THR A 388 36.94 -50.69 16.35
N PRO A 389 36.26 -50.37 15.24
CA PRO A 389 34.87 -50.74 15.07
C PRO A 389 34.77 -52.26 14.83
N THR A 390 33.97 -52.92 15.67
CA THR A 390 33.63 -54.34 15.57
C THR A 390 32.96 -54.60 14.22
N SER A 391 33.48 -55.59 13.50
CA SER A 391 33.00 -56.00 12.19
C SER A 391 31.62 -56.64 12.27
N GLU A 392 30.63 -56.03 11.60
CA GLU A 392 29.46 -56.76 11.10
C GLU A 392 29.41 -56.74 9.58
N LYS A 393 29.16 -57.95 9.08
CA LYS A 393 29.25 -58.47 7.74
C LYS A 393 28.05 -58.02 6.92
N THR A 394 28.20 -57.24 5.85
CA THR A 394 27.20 -57.17 4.76
C THR A 394 27.82 -56.65 3.44
N THR A 395 27.63 -57.47 2.41
CA THR A 395 27.81 -57.34 0.95
C THR A 395 28.18 -55.99 0.33
N GLU A 396 29.14 -56.08 -0.60
CA GLU A 396 29.48 -55.13 -1.67
C GLU A 396 28.24 -54.44 -2.27
N ARG A 397 28.18 -53.11 -2.15
CA ARG A 397 27.41 -52.26 -3.06
C ARG A 397 28.34 -51.21 -3.63
N SER A 398 28.65 -51.39 -4.91
CA SER A 398 29.20 -50.35 -5.78
C SER A 398 28.26 -49.13 -5.74
N SER A 399 28.74 -48.00 -5.22
CA SER A 399 28.05 -46.71 -5.35
C SER A 399 28.71 -45.93 -6.49
N GLU A 400 28.28 -46.21 -7.71
CA GLU A 400 28.57 -45.38 -8.86
C GLU A 400 27.58 -44.21 -8.86
N THR A 401 28.03 -43.02 -8.47
CA THR A 401 27.23 -41.79 -8.59
C THR A 401 27.29 -41.30 -10.04
N PRO A 402 26.15 -41.12 -10.73
CA PRO A 402 26.15 -40.63 -12.10
C PRO A 402 26.76 -39.22 -12.19
N ARG A 403 27.80 -39.07 -13.01
CA ARG A 403 28.56 -37.83 -13.22
C ARG A 403 27.85 -36.80 -14.12
N LYS A 404 26.53 -36.84 -14.20
CA LYS A 404 25.71 -35.85 -14.91
C LYS A 404 24.62 -35.35 -13.97
N GLY A 405 24.87 -34.16 -13.43
CA GLY A 405 23.96 -33.47 -12.53
C GLY A 405 22.60 -33.28 -13.17
N ALA A 406 21.58 -33.37 -12.34
CA ALA A 406 20.22 -32.98 -12.67
C ALA A 406 20.23 -31.49 -13.08
N ASP A 407 20.13 -31.27 -14.37
CA ASP A 407 19.81 -30.00 -14.98
C ASP A 407 18.35 -29.69 -14.62
N THR A 408 18.15 -29.08 -13.44
CA THR A 408 16.83 -28.57 -13.03
C THR A 408 16.62 -27.24 -13.75
N GLY A 409 16.40 -27.37 -15.06
CA GLY A 409 16.04 -26.28 -15.95
C GLY A 409 14.75 -25.62 -15.51
N ALA A 410 14.84 -24.30 -15.39
CA ALA A 410 13.76 -23.37 -15.14
C ALA A 410 12.55 -23.64 -16.06
N GLY A 411 11.43 -24.06 -15.46
CA GLY A 411 10.12 -23.98 -16.08
C GLY A 411 9.69 -22.51 -16.12
N GLY A 412 10.08 -21.81 -17.18
CA GLY A 412 9.59 -20.46 -17.46
C GLY A 412 8.15 -20.51 -17.98
N ASP A 413 7.31 -19.60 -17.47
CA ASP A 413 5.92 -19.32 -17.88
C ASP A 413 5.79 -18.77 -19.32
N ALA A 414 6.59 -19.26 -20.26
CA ALA A 414 6.55 -18.88 -21.67
C ALA A 414 5.99 -20.01 -22.57
N GLY A 415 5.14 -20.88 -22.02
CA GLY A 415 4.28 -21.77 -22.79
C GLY A 415 2.89 -21.13 -22.97
N PRO A 416 2.19 -21.33 -24.10
CA PRO A 416 0.80 -20.87 -24.24
C PRO A 416 -0.01 -21.44 -23.09
N ASP A 417 -0.55 -20.53 -22.27
CA ASP A 417 -1.32 -20.84 -21.07
C ASP A 417 -2.26 -22.02 -21.36
N GLY A 418 -2.20 -23.09 -20.57
CA GLY A 418 -3.08 -24.26 -20.74
C GLY A 418 -4.57 -23.88 -20.73
N ARG A 419 -4.90 -22.72 -20.18
CA ARG A 419 -6.23 -22.09 -20.25
C ARG A 419 -6.67 -21.78 -21.67
N MET A 420 -5.76 -21.45 -22.59
CA MET A 420 -6.05 -21.22 -24.01
C MET A 420 -6.49 -22.51 -24.72
N PHE A 421 -5.90 -23.66 -24.36
CA PHE A 421 -6.35 -24.97 -24.86
C PHE A 421 -7.69 -25.40 -24.26
N LEU A 422 -7.96 -25.09 -22.99
CA LEU A 422 -9.26 -25.35 -22.37
C LEU A 422 -10.38 -24.45 -22.94
N LEU A 423 -10.08 -23.18 -23.25
CA LEU A 423 -11.02 -22.26 -23.91
C LEU A 423 -11.30 -22.68 -25.36
N ALA A 424 -10.27 -23.05 -26.11
CA ALA A 424 -10.45 -23.57 -27.46
C ALA A 424 -11.25 -24.88 -27.48
N GLY A 425 -10.99 -25.79 -26.53
CA GLY A 425 -11.73 -27.04 -26.38
C GLY A 425 -13.21 -26.85 -26.03
N SER A 426 -13.53 -25.90 -25.14
CA SER A 426 -14.91 -25.63 -24.73
C SER A 426 -15.75 -24.95 -25.83
N VAL A 427 -15.15 -24.07 -26.65
CA VAL A 427 -15.82 -23.50 -27.83
C VAL A 427 -16.13 -24.56 -28.88
N LEU A 428 -15.22 -25.52 -29.11
CA LEU A 428 -15.45 -26.63 -30.04
C LEU A 428 -16.58 -27.56 -29.59
N ILE A 429 -16.68 -27.87 -28.29
CA ILE A 429 -17.76 -28.71 -27.75
C ILE A 429 -19.12 -28.00 -27.84
N MET A 430 -19.20 -26.69 -27.55
CA MET A 430 -20.45 -25.94 -27.74
C MET A 430 -20.87 -25.85 -29.21
N GLY A 431 -19.92 -25.64 -30.13
CA GLY A 431 -20.18 -25.62 -31.56
C GLY A 431 -20.74 -26.95 -32.08
N ALA A 432 -20.16 -28.08 -31.64
CA ALA A 432 -20.64 -29.41 -31.99
C ALA A 432 -22.04 -29.71 -31.41
N GLY A 433 -22.31 -29.28 -30.17
CA GLY A 433 -23.61 -29.45 -29.51
C GLY A 433 -24.74 -28.68 -30.19
N ALA A 434 -24.51 -27.42 -30.55
CA ALA A 434 -25.50 -26.58 -31.23
C ALA A 434 -25.75 -27.03 -32.68
N GLY A 435 -24.70 -27.43 -33.40
CA GLY A 435 -24.80 -27.94 -34.77
C GLY A 435 -25.58 -29.25 -34.87
N GLY A 436 -25.32 -30.20 -33.96
CA GLY A 436 -26.04 -31.49 -33.92
C GLY A 436 -27.52 -31.34 -33.59
N LEU A 437 -27.88 -30.40 -32.71
CA LEU A 437 -29.28 -30.15 -32.32
C LEU A 437 -30.10 -29.49 -33.44
N LEU A 438 -29.49 -28.58 -34.22
CA LEU A 438 -30.13 -27.94 -35.37
C LEU A 438 -30.38 -28.90 -36.54
N LEU A 439 -29.48 -29.88 -36.76
CA LEU A 439 -29.69 -30.92 -37.77
C LEU A 439 -30.81 -31.89 -37.38
N ARG A 440 -30.96 -32.21 -36.08
CA ARG A 440 -32.05 -33.06 -35.58
C ARG A 440 -33.42 -32.38 -35.67
N ARG A 441 -33.48 -31.04 -35.59
CA ARG A 441 -34.73 -30.29 -35.74
C ARG A 441 -35.22 -30.20 -37.19
N ARG A 442 -34.34 -30.37 -38.18
CA ARG A 442 -34.72 -30.36 -39.61
C ARG A 442 -35.16 -31.73 -40.14
N SER A 443 -34.85 -32.84 -39.46
CA SER A 443 -35.24 -34.19 -39.93
C SER A 443 -36.66 -34.63 -39.53
N ILE A 444 -37.41 -33.82 -38.77
CA ILE A 444 -38.75 -34.18 -38.25
C ILE A 444 -39.90 -33.56 -39.09
N SER A 445 -39.60 -32.74 -40.11
CA SER A 445 -40.63 -32.05 -40.92
C SER A 445 -40.93 -32.70 -42.29
N LYS A 446 -40.64 -33.98 -42.48
CA LYS A 446 -41.12 -34.75 -43.65
C LYS A 446 -41.74 -36.06 -43.18
N GLY A 447 -43.03 -35.99 -42.87
CA GLY A 447 -43.95 -37.08 -42.62
C GLY A 447 -45.36 -36.55 -42.84
#